data_AF-S8FFY1-F1
#
_entry.id   AF-S8FFY1-F1
#
_cell.length_a   1.000
_cell.length_b   1.000
_cell.length_c   1.000
_cell.angle_alpha   90.00
_cell.angle_beta   90.00
_cell.angle_gamma   90.00
#
_symmetry.space_group_name_H-M   'P 1'
#
loop_
_entity.id
_entity.type
_entity.pdbx_description
1 polymer ?
#
loop_
_entity_poly.entity_id
_entity_poly.type
_entity_poly.pdbx_seq_one_letter_code
_entity_poly.pdbx_strand_id
1 'polypeptide(L)' 'MLPSYDNSLASPRPPVLATARMLEDISSVSYPRHIKAPDDACKASAKHGVFRYDRGFLIQFKDVCLERP' A
#
# COMPACT_ATOMS: atom_id res chain seq x y z
N MET A 1 28.05 -8.89 -30.70
CA MET A 1 26.60 -8.60 -30.79
C MET A 1 26.03 -8.83 -29.40
N LEU A 2 25.90 -7.78 -28.59
CA LEU A 2 25.41 -7.90 -27.21
C LEU A 2 23.87 -7.94 -27.23
N PRO A 3 23.21 -8.77 -26.40
CA PRO A 3 21.76 -8.81 -26.37
C PRO A 3 21.23 -7.49 -25.79
N SER A 4 20.39 -6.82 -26.56
CA SER A 4 19.64 -5.65 -26.13
C SER A 4 18.74 -6.05 -24.96
N TYR A 5 18.98 -5.51 -23.78
CA TYR A 5 18.05 -5.65 -22.67
C TYR A 5 16.76 -4.91 -23.05
N ASP A 6 15.74 -5.68 -23.39
CA ASP A 6 14.41 -5.19 -23.64
C ASP A 6 13.91 -4.43 -22.39
N ASN A 7 13.71 -3.12 -22.54
CA ASN A 7 13.25 -2.22 -21.50
C ASN A 7 11.72 -2.33 -21.25
N SER A 8 11.11 -3.44 -21.65
CA SER A 8 9.67 -3.73 -21.51
C SER A 8 9.23 -4.12 -20.08
N LEU A 9 10.07 -3.92 -19.06
CA LEU A 9 9.78 -4.36 -17.68
C LEU A 9 9.01 -3.34 -16.83
N ALA A 10 8.68 -2.17 -17.37
CA ALA A 10 7.78 -1.21 -16.72
C ALA A 10 6.33 -1.62 -17.02
N SER A 11 5.79 -2.57 -16.25
CA SER A 11 4.33 -2.75 -16.19
C SER A 11 3.72 -1.39 -15.82
N PRO A 12 2.65 -0.94 -16.51
CA PRO A 12 1.99 0.30 -16.15
C PRO A 12 1.58 0.23 -14.69
N ARG A 13 2.03 1.19 -13.88
CA ARG A 13 1.52 1.38 -12.51
C ARG A 13 0.00 1.31 -12.58
N PRO A 14 -0.67 0.49 -11.75
CA PRO A 14 -2.12 0.33 -11.86
C PRO A 14 -2.75 1.73 -11.78
N PRO A 15 -3.61 2.11 -12.74
CA PRO A 15 -4.10 3.48 -12.87
C PRO A 15 -4.82 3.97 -11.61
N VAL A 16 -5.32 3.03 -10.80
CA VAL A 16 -5.89 3.27 -9.47
C VAL A 16 -4.85 3.84 -8.49
N LEU A 17 -3.62 3.32 -8.43
CA LEU A 17 -2.57 3.86 -7.55
C LEU A 17 -2.02 5.20 -8.03
N ALA A 18 -2.11 5.49 -9.33
CA ALA A 18 -1.72 6.80 -9.88
C ALA A 18 -2.73 7.90 -9.57
N THR A 19 -4.01 7.54 -9.40
CA THR A 19 -5.12 8.47 -9.12
C THR A 19 -5.56 8.47 -7.65
N ALA A 20 -5.04 7.54 -6.84
CA ALA A 20 -5.33 7.44 -5.43
C ALA A 20 -4.85 8.67 -4.65
N ARG A 21 -5.62 9.06 -3.62
CA ARG A 21 -5.25 10.12 -2.68
C ARG A 21 -4.49 9.55 -1.49
N MET A 22 -3.48 10.27 -1.02
CA MET A 22 -2.83 9.94 0.25
C MET A 22 -3.84 10.02 1.40
N LEU A 23 -3.76 9.07 2.33
CA LEU A 23 -4.58 9.08 3.53
C LEU A 23 -4.04 10.11 4.52
N GLU A 24 -4.89 11.04 4.95
CA GLU A 24 -4.58 12.03 5.99
C GLU A 24 -4.87 11.48 7.39
N ASP A 25 -5.95 10.69 7.50
CA ASP A 25 -6.33 9.99 8.72
C ASP A 25 -6.57 8.52 8.42
N ILE A 26 -5.89 7.65 9.16
CA ILE A 26 -6.00 6.19 9.07
C ILE A 26 -7.38 5.69 9.52
N SER A 27 -8.10 6.47 10.34
CA SER A 27 -9.44 6.13 10.81
C SER A 27 -10.54 6.46 9.79
N SER A 28 -10.23 7.29 8.79
CA SER A 28 -11.18 7.73 7.77
C SER A 28 -11.56 6.65 6.75
N VAL A 29 -10.81 5.55 6.70
CA VAL A 29 -11.01 4.47 5.74
C VAL A 29 -11.67 3.27 6.42
N SER A 30 -12.78 2.83 5.84
CA SER A 30 -13.42 1.57 6.24
C SER A 30 -12.83 0.41 5.43
N TYR A 31 -12.26 -0.57 6.12
CA TYR A 31 -11.76 -1.79 5.50
C TYR A 31 -12.89 -2.83 5.38
N PRO A 32 -12.93 -3.63 4.29
CA PRO A 32 -13.88 -4.73 4.14
C PRO A 32 -13.75 -5.76 5.28
N ARG A 33 -14.83 -6.51 5.56
CA ARG A 33 -14.92 -7.45 6.70
C ARG A 33 -13.77 -8.47 6.83
N HIS A 34 -13.14 -8.84 5.72
CA HIS A 34 -12.05 -9.83 5.68
C HIS A 34 -10.65 -9.22 5.77
N ILE A 35 -10.53 -7.89 5.73
CA ILE A 35 -9.27 -7.17 5.87
C ILE A 35 -9.21 -6.62 7.29
N LYS A 36 -8.14 -6.97 8.00
CA LYS A 36 -7.89 -6.41 9.32
C LYS A 36 -7.59 -4.93 9.18
N ALA A 37 -8.30 -4.11 9.96
CA ALA A 37 -7.94 -2.71 10.15
C ALA A 37 -6.62 -2.62 10.95
N PRO A 38 -5.88 -1.52 10.79
CA PRO A 38 -4.67 -1.28 11.57
C PRO A 38 -5.01 -1.15 13.06
N ASP A 39 -4.17 -1.73 13.92
CA ASP A 39 -4.36 -1.79 15.37
C ASP A 39 -4.58 -0.40 15.98
N ASP A 40 -5.54 -0.27 16.89
CA ASP A 40 -5.86 0.98 17.59
C ASP A 40 -4.67 1.47 18.42
N ALA A 41 -3.82 0.57 18.91
CA ALA A 41 -2.56 0.93 19.59
C ALA A 41 -1.57 1.65 18.65
N CYS A 42 -1.60 1.36 17.34
CA CYS A 42 -0.82 2.10 16.35
C CYS A 42 -1.42 3.48 16.04
N LYS A 43 -2.75 3.65 16.15
CA LYS A 43 -3.45 4.94 15.98
C LYS A 43 -3.08 5.94 17.07
N ALA A 44 -2.94 5.49 18.31
CA ALA A 44 -2.62 6.35 19.46
C ALA A 44 -1.24 7.03 19.39
N SER A 45 -0.30 6.46 18.62
CA SER A 45 1.05 7.02 18.43
C SER A 45 1.21 7.84 17.15
N ALA A 46 0.17 7.97 16.33
CA ALA A 46 0.22 8.73 15.09
C ALA A 46 0.23 10.23 15.40
N LYS A 47 1.40 10.79 15.73
CA LYS A 47 1.62 12.23 15.60
C LYS A 47 1.45 12.59 14.13
N HIS A 48 0.85 13.75 13.84
CA HIS A 48 0.48 14.19 12.50
C HIS A 48 1.54 13.83 11.45
N GLY A 49 1.16 13.03 10.45
CA GLY A 49 2.03 12.60 9.35
C GLY A 49 2.88 11.34 9.59
N VAL A 50 2.84 10.73 10.78
CA VAL A 50 3.52 9.46 11.08
C VAL A 50 2.51 8.35 11.26
N PHE A 51 2.38 7.51 10.23
CA PHE A 51 1.53 6.31 10.29
C PHE A 51 2.34 5.11 10.76
N ARG A 52 1.87 4.45 11.82
CA ARG A 52 2.40 3.16 12.28
C ARG A 52 1.44 2.06 11.86
N TYR A 53 1.99 0.96 11.36
CA TYR A 53 1.24 -0.21 10.94
C TYR A 53 1.83 -1.44 11.61
N ASP A 54 0.97 -2.32 12.12
CA ASP A 54 1.42 -3.62 12.60
C ASP A 54 1.80 -4.51 11.41
N ARG A 55 2.69 -5.47 11.68
CA ARG A 55 3.16 -6.40 10.65
C ARG A 55 2.02 -7.23 10.05
N GLY A 56 1.01 -7.56 10.84
CA GLY A 56 -0.14 -8.33 10.40
C GLY A 56 -0.99 -7.55 9.39
N PHE A 57 -1.12 -6.24 9.59
CA PHE A 57 -1.76 -5.36 8.63
C PHE A 57 -0.99 -5.28 7.32
N LEU A 58 0.32 -4.98 7.38
CA LEU A 58 1.16 -4.77 6.19
C LEU A 58 1.25 -6.02 5.31
N ILE A 59 1.32 -7.21 5.90
CA ILE A 59 1.47 -8.44 5.11
C ILE A 59 0.22 -8.79 4.28
N GLN A 60 -0.95 -8.24 4.60
CA GLN A 60 -2.18 -8.44 3.80
C GLN A 60 -2.03 -7.90 2.37
N PHE A 61 -1.18 -6.89 2.17
CA PHE A 61 -0.94 -6.30 0.85
C PHE A 61 -0.02 -7.16 -0.03
N LYS A 62 0.68 -8.14 0.54
CA LYS A 62 1.60 -9.01 -0.20
C LYS A 62 0.92 -9.69 -1.38
N ASP A 63 -0.29 -10.19 -1.18
CA ASP A 63 -1.02 -10.94 -2.20
C ASP A 63 -1.96 -10.04 -3.03
N VAL A 64 -1.95 -8.72 -2.77
CA VAL A 64 -2.78 -7.71 -3.46
C VAL A 64 -1.92 -6.84 -4.39
N CYS A 65 -0.78 -6.36 -3.91
CA CYS A 65 0.16 -5.51 -4.66
C CYS A 65 1.18 -6.36 -5.42
N LEU A 66 0.72 -7.12 -6.41
CA LEU A 66 1.55 -8.05 -7.18
C LEU A 66 2.24 -7.40 -8.38
N GLU A 67 1.77 -6.23 -8.80
CA GLU A 67 2.29 -5.52 -9.95
C GLU A 67 3.58 -4.75 -9.62
N ARG A 68 4.39 -4.51 -10.64
CA ARG A 68 5.59 -3.68 -10.52
C ARG A 68 5.19 -2.20 -10.31
N PRO A 69 5.98 -1.45 -9.51
CA PRO A 69 5.65 -0.08 -9.11
C PRO A 69 5.72 0.97 -10.23
#